data_AF-A0A2V8XNE7-F1
#
_entry.id   AF-A0A2V8XNE7-F1
#
_cell.length_a   1.000
_cell.length_b   1.000
_cell.length_c   1.000
_cell.angle_alpha   90.00
_cell.angle_beta   90.00
_cell.angle_gamma   90.00
#
_symmetry.space_group_name_H-M   'P 1'
#
loop_
_entity.id
_entity.type
_entity.pdbx_description
1 polymer ?
#
loop_
_entity_poly.entity_id
_entity_poly.type
_entity_poly.pdbx_seq_one_letter_code
_entity_poly.pdbx_strand_id
1 'polypeptide(L)'
;DLSRGDMLVSPDQMLKVSRKFHASVVWLHEVPLELGRTYLVKHTSRQTKIRPLRIRHRVDVNTLAAESATRLEMNEIGSVDFETHVPLFFDPYSSNRTTGSFSLIDAATNATVGAGMIQKDLAATEIAGQPEDEFASFAVGETPVAPEERYARHGHFPGVVLLEGRALLAERLERFLFDLGFEALQLSHAELLGDALFETVRVVRCAGIIVLYSGDTLAEETKHQIALEFDNRFLDITGAPELHLDEEKVVGHVHAFAQSLKFVDEPRKI
;
A
#
# COMPACT_ATOMS: atom_id res chain seq x y z
N ASP A 1 -39.73 -12.97 -22.26
CA ASP A 1 -39.06 -13.90 -23.20
C ASP A 1 -37.91 -14.55 -22.45
N LEU A 2 -37.69 -15.86 -22.61
CA LEU A 2 -36.64 -16.65 -21.94
C LEU A 2 -35.84 -17.41 -23.00
N SER A 3 -34.52 -17.21 -23.02
CA SER A 3 -33.62 -17.79 -24.02
C SER A 3 -32.67 -18.82 -23.41
N ARG A 4 -32.10 -19.69 -24.25
CA ARG A 4 -31.08 -20.65 -23.82
C ARG A 4 -29.84 -19.91 -23.32
N GLY A 5 -29.40 -20.23 -22.11
CA GLY A 5 -28.31 -19.54 -21.42
C GLY A 5 -28.77 -18.52 -20.38
N ASP A 6 -30.08 -18.31 -20.23
CA ASP A 6 -30.64 -17.58 -19.08
C ASP A 6 -30.67 -18.49 -17.85
N MET A 7 -30.44 -17.91 -16.67
CA MET A 7 -30.39 -18.65 -15.42
C MET A 7 -31.54 -18.20 -14.49
N LEU A 8 -32.34 -19.17 -14.06
CA LEU A 8 -33.37 -18.94 -13.04
C LEU A 8 -32.71 -19.04 -11.66
N VAL A 9 -32.90 -18.00 -10.84
CA VAL A 9 -32.28 -17.88 -9.52
C VAL A 9 -33.32 -17.55 -8.47
N SER A 10 -33.06 -17.94 -7.22
CA SER A 10 -33.84 -17.45 -6.09
C SER A 10 -33.55 -15.95 -5.88
N PRO A 11 -34.55 -15.11 -5.52
CA PRO A 11 -34.31 -13.71 -5.15
C PRO A 11 -33.27 -13.55 -4.04
N ASP A 12 -33.18 -14.51 -3.13
CA ASP A 12 -32.26 -14.50 -1.97
C ASP A 12 -30.83 -14.95 -2.33
N GLN A 13 -30.61 -15.49 -3.52
CA GLN A 13 -29.32 -16.01 -3.99
C GLN A 13 -29.02 -15.47 -5.38
N MET A 14 -28.74 -14.18 -5.44
CA MET A 14 -28.38 -13.51 -6.69
C MET A 14 -26.96 -13.86 -7.12
N LEU A 15 -26.84 -14.31 -8.37
CA LEU A 15 -25.55 -14.58 -9.01
C LEU A 15 -24.86 -13.29 -9.42
N LYS A 16 -23.53 -13.35 -9.57
CA LYS A 16 -22.78 -12.24 -10.15
C LYS A 16 -23.01 -12.20 -11.65
N VAL A 17 -23.36 -11.02 -12.16
CA VAL A 17 -23.57 -10.78 -13.59
C VAL A 17 -22.48 -9.85 -14.08
N SER A 18 -21.46 -10.40 -14.71
CA SER A 18 -20.29 -9.61 -15.09
C SER A 18 -19.63 -10.11 -16.37
N ARG A 19 -18.94 -9.19 -17.04
CA ARG A 19 -18.14 -9.45 -18.23
C ARG A 19 -16.68 -9.73 -17.90
N LYS A 20 -16.18 -9.18 -16.78
CA LYS A 20 -14.77 -9.26 -16.38
C LYS A 20 -14.66 -10.08 -15.11
N PHE A 21 -13.82 -11.11 -15.12
CA PHE A 21 -13.64 -11.97 -13.96
C PHE A 21 -12.23 -12.54 -13.90
N HIS A 22 -11.84 -12.89 -12.69
CA HIS A 22 -10.58 -13.55 -12.39
C HIS A 22 -10.80 -15.06 -12.30
N ALA A 23 -9.93 -15.85 -12.93
CA ALA A 23 -10.01 -17.30 -12.90
C ALA A 23 -8.63 -17.97 -12.85
N SER A 24 -8.58 -19.13 -12.20
CA SER A 24 -7.48 -20.08 -12.37
C SER A 24 -7.80 -20.98 -13.56
N VAL A 25 -6.85 -21.13 -14.48
CA VAL A 25 -7.01 -21.88 -15.72
C VAL A 25 -5.93 -22.92 -15.84
N VAL A 26 -6.33 -24.13 -16.17
CA VAL A 26 -5.45 -25.20 -16.64
C VAL A 26 -5.42 -25.14 -18.16
N TRP A 27 -4.25 -24.90 -18.73
CA TRP A 27 -4.05 -24.88 -20.18
C TRP A 27 -3.79 -26.28 -20.70
N LEU A 28 -4.48 -26.68 -21.77
CA LEU A 28 -4.51 -28.05 -22.27
C LEU A 28 -4.00 -28.18 -23.72
N HIS A 29 -3.63 -27.07 -24.35
CA HIS A 29 -3.28 -27.03 -25.77
C HIS A 29 -1.79 -26.78 -25.99
N GLU A 30 -1.24 -27.32 -27.07
CA GLU A 30 0.19 -27.19 -27.44
C GLU A 30 0.56 -25.74 -27.77
N VAL A 31 -0.32 -25.02 -28.44
CA VAL A 31 -0.16 -23.57 -28.67
C VAL A 31 -0.40 -22.83 -27.36
N PRO A 32 0.53 -22.00 -26.88
CA PRO A 32 0.39 -21.28 -25.62
C PRO A 32 -0.82 -20.35 -25.58
N LEU A 33 -1.30 -20.03 -24.38
CA LEU A 33 -2.30 -18.98 -24.19
C LEU A 33 -1.71 -17.62 -24.61
N GLU A 34 -2.37 -16.95 -25.55
CA GLU A 34 -1.98 -15.62 -26.04
C GLU A 34 -2.90 -14.55 -25.46
N LEU A 35 -2.31 -13.54 -24.81
CA LEU A 35 -3.05 -12.36 -24.35
C LEU A 35 -3.69 -11.63 -25.53
N GLY A 36 -4.93 -11.16 -25.34
CA GLY A 36 -5.65 -10.42 -26.38
C GLY A 36 -6.28 -11.28 -27.49
N ARG A 37 -5.90 -12.55 -27.65
CA ARG A 37 -6.53 -13.46 -28.60
C ARG A 37 -7.96 -13.81 -28.16
N THR A 38 -8.87 -13.89 -29.12
CA THR A 38 -10.26 -14.26 -28.83
C THR A 38 -10.43 -15.77 -28.88
N TYR A 39 -11.02 -16.32 -27.82
CA TYR A 39 -11.45 -17.71 -27.70
C TYR A 39 -12.97 -17.77 -27.52
N LEU A 40 -13.52 -18.97 -27.53
CA LEU A 40 -14.89 -19.24 -27.09
C LEU A 40 -14.87 -19.75 -25.66
N VAL A 41 -15.74 -19.22 -24.81
CA VAL A 41 -16.01 -19.77 -23.48
C VAL A 41 -17.35 -20.48 -23.51
N LYS A 42 -17.37 -21.70 -22.97
CA LYS A 42 -18.59 -22.41 -22.62
C LYS A 42 -18.72 -22.40 -21.10
N HIS A 43 -19.75 -21.74 -20.62
CA HIS A 43 -20.09 -21.61 -19.20
C HIS A 43 -21.51 -22.10 -19.02
N THR A 44 -21.70 -23.17 -18.25
CA THR A 44 -22.99 -23.86 -18.09
C THR A 44 -23.67 -24.16 -19.46
N SER A 45 -24.76 -23.45 -19.77
CA SER A 45 -25.50 -23.55 -21.04
C SER A 45 -25.26 -22.37 -21.99
N ARG A 46 -24.47 -21.37 -21.58
CA ARG A 46 -24.13 -20.18 -22.34
C ARG A 46 -22.76 -20.34 -23.03
N GLN A 47 -22.69 -19.89 -24.28
CA GLN A 47 -21.45 -19.85 -25.04
C GLN A 47 -21.25 -18.45 -25.60
N THR A 48 -20.07 -17.86 -25.39
CA THR A 48 -19.74 -16.51 -25.84
C THR A 48 -18.26 -16.40 -26.18
N LYS A 49 -17.86 -15.30 -26.83
CA LYS A 49 -16.46 -14.95 -27.02
C LYS A 49 -15.85 -14.47 -25.70
N ILE A 50 -14.61 -14.86 -25.46
CA ILE A 50 -13.79 -14.50 -24.30
C ILE A 50 -12.39 -14.10 -24.75
N ARG A 51 -11.75 -13.20 -24.01
CA ARG A 51 -10.39 -12.75 -24.25
C ARG A 51 -9.62 -12.71 -22.93
N PRO A 52 -8.43 -13.32 -22.83
CA PRO A 52 -7.54 -13.12 -21.70
C PRO A 52 -6.95 -11.71 -21.77
N LEU A 53 -7.07 -10.98 -20.65
CA LEU A 53 -6.57 -9.62 -20.49
C LEU A 53 -5.13 -9.62 -19.97
N ARG A 54 -4.88 -10.42 -18.94
CA ARG A 54 -3.62 -10.46 -18.20
C ARG A 54 -3.43 -11.83 -17.56
N ILE A 55 -2.21 -12.35 -17.61
CA ILE A 55 -1.76 -13.45 -16.75
C ILE A 55 -1.15 -12.80 -15.50
N ARG A 56 -1.68 -13.10 -14.31
CA ARG A 56 -1.16 -12.57 -13.03
C ARG A 56 0.10 -13.31 -12.62
N HIS A 57 0.04 -14.63 -12.66
CA HIS A 57 1.13 -15.53 -12.36
C HIS A 57 0.79 -16.93 -12.88
N ARG A 58 1.81 -17.74 -13.09
CA ARG A 58 1.73 -19.20 -13.24
C ARG A 58 1.88 -19.84 -11.86
N VAL A 59 1.24 -20.97 -11.63
CA VAL A 59 1.43 -21.80 -10.44
C VAL A 59 2.29 -23.00 -10.84
N ASP A 60 3.45 -23.14 -10.22
CA ASP A 60 4.27 -24.34 -10.38
C ASP A 60 3.56 -25.53 -9.69
N VAL A 61 3.33 -26.61 -10.43
CA VAL A 61 2.52 -27.74 -9.96
C VAL A 61 3.25 -28.54 -8.87
N ASN A 62 4.58 -28.51 -8.83
CA ASN A 62 5.38 -29.26 -7.87
C ASN A 62 5.54 -28.50 -6.54
N THR A 63 5.68 -27.19 -6.61
CA THR A 63 5.99 -26.33 -5.45
C THR A 63 4.79 -25.52 -4.97
N LEU A 64 3.73 -25.39 -5.79
CA LEU A 64 2.58 -24.51 -5.58
C LEU A 64 2.96 -23.02 -5.46
N ALA A 65 4.18 -22.65 -5.85
CA ALA A 65 4.64 -21.27 -5.83
C ALA A 65 4.07 -20.48 -7.02
N ALA A 66 3.82 -19.19 -6.80
CA ALA A 66 3.42 -18.26 -7.83
C ALA A 66 4.66 -17.71 -8.56
N GLU A 67 4.68 -17.80 -9.88
CA GLU A 67 5.77 -17.34 -10.73
C GLU A 67 5.26 -16.33 -11.77
N SER A 68 6.07 -15.31 -12.04
CA SER A 68 5.75 -14.35 -13.10
C SER A 68 5.79 -15.04 -14.47
N ALA A 69 4.73 -14.88 -15.25
CA ALA A 69 4.61 -15.51 -16.57
C ALA A 69 3.86 -14.60 -17.55
N THR A 70 4.34 -14.56 -18.79
CA THR A 70 3.73 -13.80 -19.89
C THR A 70 2.91 -14.67 -20.84
N ARG A 71 3.05 -16.00 -20.73
CA ARG A 71 2.36 -17.03 -21.50
C ARG A 71 2.08 -18.25 -20.62
N LEU A 72 1.10 -19.06 -21.00
CA LEU A 72 0.84 -20.37 -20.38
C LEU A 72 1.03 -21.46 -21.42
N GLU A 73 1.98 -22.35 -21.16
CA GLU A 73 2.29 -23.53 -21.96
C GLU A 73 1.34 -24.70 -21.61
N MET A 74 1.39 -25.77 -22.40
CA MET A 74 0.56 -26.96 -22.19
C MET A 74 0.78 -27.55 -20.79
N ASN A 75 -0.32 -27.91 -20.11
CA ASN A 75 -0.38 -28.45 -18.75
C ASN A 75 0.02 -27.47 -17.64
N GLU A 76 0.20 -26.19 -17.95
CA GLU A 76 0.44 -25.17 -16.93
C GLU A 76 -0.87 -24.67 -16.33
N ILE A 77 -0.78 -24.26 -15.06
CA ILE A 77 -1.88 -23.64 -14.34
C ILE A 77 -1.54 -22.16 -14.19
N GLY A 78 -2.47 -21.29 -14.60
CA GLY A 78 -2.29 -19.85 -14.52
C GLY A 78 -3.46 -19.13 -13.86
N SER A 79 -3.14 -18.06 -13.16
CA SER A 79 -4.09 -17.10 -12.63
C SER A 79 -4.28 -16.00 -13.70
N VAL A 80 -5.48 -15.90 -14.28
CA VAL A 80 -5.74 -15.09 -15.48
C VAL A 80 -6.99 -14.23 -15.31
N ASP A 81 -6.90 -12.97 -15.75
CA ASP A 81 -8.03 -12.05 -15.85
C ASP A 81 -8.65 -12.17 -17.25
N PHE A 82 -9.97 -12.36 -17.32
CA PHE A 82 -10.70 -12.52 -18.57
C PHE A 82 -11.76 -11.45 -18.77
N GLU A 83 -12.05 -11.17 -20.04
CA GLU A 83 -13.19 -10.37 -20.47
C GLU A 83 -14.03 -11.15 -21.48
N THR A 84 -15.35 -11.13 -21.29
CA THR A 84 -16.33 -11.76 -22.18
C THR A 84 -17.11 -10.72 -22.96
N HIS A 85 -17.53 -11.12 -24.17
CA HIS A 85 -18.33 -10.27 -25.03
C HIS A 85 -19.75 -10.03 -24.47
N VAL A 86 -20.35 -11.08 -23.91
CA VAL A 86 -21.67 -11.05 -23.25
C VAL A 86 -21.47 -11.41 -21.77
N PRO A 87 -22.16 -10.75 -20.82
CA PRO A 87 -22.06 -11.07 -19.40
C PRO A 87 -22.33 -12.55 -19.10
N LEU A 88 -21.56 -13.10 -18.16
CA LEU A 88 -21.79 -14.42 -17.59
C LEU A 88 -22.48 -14.29 -16.24
N PHE A 89 -23.25 -15.33 -15.88
CA PHE A 89 -23.92 -15.47 -14.59
C PHE A 89 -23.13 -16.48 -13.77
N PHE A 90 -22.30 -16.04 -12.83
CA PHE A 90 -21.35 -16.93 -12.17
C PHE A 90 -21.26 -16.70 -10.66
N ASP A 91 -20.75 -17.72 -9.99
CA ASP A 91 -20.28 -17.68 -8.61
C ASP A 91 -18.78 -17.97 -8.57
N PRO A 92 -18.10 -17.63 -7.46
CA PRO A 92 -16.81 -18.24 -7.18
C PRO A 92 -16.93 -19.77 -7.17
N TYR A 93 -15.98 -20.46 -7.79
CA TYR A 93 -15.93 -21.93 -7.85
C TYR A 93 -15.94 -22.59 -6.47
N SER A 94 -15.39 -21.92 -5.46
CA SER A 94 -15.44 -22.35 -4.05
C SER A 94 -16.86 -22.36 -3.49
N SER A 95 -17.73 -21.45 -3.95
CA SER A 95 -19.14 -21.37 -3.54
C SER A 95 -20.02 -22.34 -4.34
N ASN A 96 -19.84 -22.37 -5.66
CA ASN A 96 -20.60 -23.27 -6.53
C ASN A 96 -19.76 -23.71 -7.73
N ARG A 97 -19.49 -25.02 -7.81
CA ARG A 97 -18.66 -25.59 -8.88
C ARG A 97 -19.31 -25.54 -10.25
N THR A 98 -20.65 -25.57 -10.31
CA THR A 98 -21.39 -25.60 -11.57
C THR A 98 -21.35 -24.24 -12.26
N THR A 99 -21.65 -23.17 -11.51
CA THR A 99 -21.65 -21.78 -12.01
C THR A 99 -20.28 -21.12 -11.90
N GLY A 100 -19.32 -21.72 -11.20
CA GLY A 100 -17.94 -21.23 -11.12
C GLY A 100 -16.95 -21.92 -12.06
N SER A 101 -17.38 -22.86 -12.91
CA SER A 101 -16.49 -23.52 -13.87
C SER A 101 -16.81 -23.15 -15.32
N PHE A 102 -15.80 -23.16 -16.18
CA PHE A 102 -15.95 -22.96 -17.62
C PHE A 102 -14.89 -23.72 -18.41
N SER A 103 -15.14 -23.86 -19.72
CA SER A 103 -14.16 -24.41 -20.67
C SER A 103 -13.84 -23.38 -21.75
N LEU A 104 -12.56 -23.30 -22.11
CA LEU A 104 -12.06 -22.51 -23.22
C LEU A 104 -11.97 -23.40 -24.46
N ILE A 105 -12.44 -22.87 -25.58
CA ILE A 105 -12.53 -23.55 -26.87
C ILE A 105 -11.88 -22.63 -27.91
N ASP A 106 -11.01 -23.16 -28.76
CA ASP A 106 -10.47 -22.41 -29.89
C ASP A 106 -11.56 -22.20 -30.95
N ALA A 107 -11.72 -20.95 -31.41
CA ALA A 107 -12.79 -20.58 -32.32
C ALA A 107 -12.59 -21.11 -33.76
N ALA A 108 -11.37 -21.48 -34.15
CA ALA A 108 -11.05 -21.99 -35.48
C ALA A 108 -11.13 -23.52 -35.52
N THR A 109 -10.59 -24.21 -34.51
CA THR A 109 -10.52 -25.68 -34.48
C THR A 109 -11.65 -26.34 -33.72
N ASN A 110 -12.40 -25.58 -32.90
CA ASN A 110 -13.36 -26.09 -31.91
C ASN A 110 -12.74 -27.05 -30.87
N ALA A 111 -11.41 -27.08 -30.75
CA ALA A 111 -10.72 -27.87 -29.73
C ALA A 111 -10.89 -27.21 -28.35
N THR A 112 -11.08 -28.02 -27.31
CA THR A 112 -11.01 -27.55 -25.93
C THR A 112 -9.56 -27.24 -25.58
N VAL A 113 -9.24 -25.96 -25.38
CA VAL A 113 -7.87 -25.49 -25.13
C VAL A 113 -7.56 -25.28 -23.66
N GLY A 114 -8.57 -25.21 -22.81
CA GLY A 114 -8.36 -25.05 -21.37
C GLY A 114 -9.63 -25.22 -20.56
N ALA A 115 -9.46 -25.37 -19.25
CA ALA A 115 -10.54 -25.41 -18.27
C ALA A 115 -10.27 -24.40 -17.17
N GLY A 116 -11.29 -23.68 -16.73
CA GLY A 116 -11.15 -22.58 -15.80
C GLY A 116 -12.11 -22.65 -14.61
N MET A 117 -11.61 -22.16 -13.49
CA MET A 117 -12.33 -22.00 -12.22
C MET A 117 -12.36 -20.51 -11.87
N ILE A 118 -13.56 -19.94 -11.86
CA ILE A 118 -13.79 -18.53 -11.56
C ILE A 118 -13.56 -18.30 -10.06
N GLN A 119 -12.79 -17.28 -9.73
CA GLN A 119 -12.45 -16.93 -8.34
C GLN A 119 -13.13 -15.64 -7.90
N LYS A 120 -13.06 -14.57 -8.71
CA LYS A 120 -13.55 -13.23 -8.34
C LYS A 120 -14.15 -12.50 -9.55
N ASP A 121 -15.11 -11.63 -9.29
CA ASP A 121 -15.63 -10.67 -10.29
C ASP A 121 -14.73 -9.44 -10.31
N LEU A 122 -14.34 -8.97 -11.49
CA LEU A 122 -13.49 -7.80 -11.69
C LEU A 122 -14.27 -6.54 -12.08
N ALA A 123 -15.53 -6.65 -12.51
CA ALA A 123 -16.35 -5.48 -12.82
C ALA A 123 -16.86 -4.79 -11.54
N ALA A 124 -17.07 -5.56 -10.47
CA ALA A 124 -17.37 -5.01 -9.14
C ALA A 124 -16.22 -4.13 -8.60
N THR A 125 -14.99 -4.33 -9.08
CA THR A 125 -13.81 -3.56 -8.67
C THR A 125 -13.73 -2.19 -9.36
N GLU A 126 -14.49 -1.93 -10.44
CA GLU A 126 -14.46 -0.63 -11.13
C GLU A 126 -15.35 0.43 -10.47
N ILE A 127 -16.27 0.04 -9.57
CA ILE A 127 -17.18 0.99 -8.86
C ILE A 127 -16.80 1.17 -7.38
N ALA A 128 -15.95 0.33 -6.81
CA ALA A 128 -15.47 0.47 -5.44
C ALA A 128 -13.97 0.80 -5.43
N GLY A 129 -13.65 2.09 -5.59
CA GLY A 129 -12.42 2.66 -5.04
C GLY A 129 -12.48 2.61 -3.51
N GLN A 130 -12.38 1.41 -2.94
CA GLN A 130 -12.21 1.19 -1.50
C GLN A 130 -10.78 0.66 -1.27
N PRO A 131 -9.99 1.30 -0.39
CA PRO A 131 -8.59 0.96 -0.11
C PRO A 131 -8.37 -0.40 0.59
N GLU A 132 -9.41 -1.24 0.72
CA GLU A 132 -9.35 -2.48 1.49
C GLU A 132 -8.66 -3.64 0.76
N ASP A 133 -8.69 -3.67 -0.58
CA ASP A 133 -8.07 -4.76 -1.37
C ASP A 133 -6.54 -4.59 -1.56
N GLU A 134 -5.97 -3.39 -1.34
CA GLU A 134 -4.51 -3.21 -1.26
C GLU A 134 -3.94 -3.72 0.08
N PHE A 135 -4.72 -3.64 1.17
CA PHE A 135 -4.33 -4.19 2.47
C PHE A 135 -4.27 -5.72 2.50
N ALA A 136 -5.05 -6.40 1.66
CA ALA A 136 -5.08 -7.87 1.59
C ALA A 136 -3.97 -8.48 0.73
N SER A 137 -3.25 -7.67 -0.08
CA SER A 137 -2.09 -8.14 -0.85
C SER A 137 -0.76 -8.02 -0.12
N PHE A 138 -0.74 -7.50 1.11
CA PHE A 138 0.44 -7.55 1.97
C PHE A 138 0.73 -9.02 2.28
N ALA A 139 1.68 -9.59 1.53
CA ALA A 139 2.08 -10.97 1.68
C ALA A 139 2.65 -11.18 3.09
N VAL A 140 2.40 -12.36 3.67
CA VAL A 140 3.07 -12.82 4.88
C VAL A 140 4.59 -12.76 4.64
N GLY A 141 5.24 -11.72 5.19
CA GLY A 141 6.67 -11.46 4.98
C GLY A 141 7.06 -9.99 4.76
N GLU A 142 6.11 -9.08 4.54
CA GLU A 142 6.43 -7.65 4.52
C GLU A 142 6.76 -7.17 5.94
N THR A 143 8.00 -6.71 6.14
CA THR A 143 8.48 -6.18 7.42
C THR A 143 7.68 -4.93 7.79
N PRO A 144 7.30 -4.75 9.07
CA PRO A 144 6.68 -3.51 9.52
C PRO A 144 7.51 -2.31 9.07
N VAL A 145 6.85 -1.26 8.57
CA VAL A 145 7.52 -0.06 8.06
C VAL A 145 8.51 0.43 9.12
N ALA A 146 9.79 0.37 8.76
CA ALA A 146 10.87 0.75 9.67
C ALA A 146 10.86 2.27 9.85
N PRO A 147 11.25 2.80 11.02
CA PRO A 147 11.34 4.25 11.24
C PRO A 147 12.16 4.96 10.14
N GLU A 148 13.23 4.33 9.66
CA GLU A 148 14.12 4.85 8.62
C GLU A 148 13.42 5.01 7.27
N GLU A 149 12.48 4.12 6.94
CA GLU A 149 11.67 4.23 5.72
C GLU A 149 10.71 5.41 5.80
N ARG A 150 10.22 5.74 7.01
CA ARG A 150 9.42 6.96 7.24
C ARG A 150 10.28 8.20 7.08
N TYR A 151 11.49 8.23 7.63
CA TYR A 151 12.40 9.39 7.52
C TYR A 151 12.74 9.70 6.05
N ALA A 152 13.00 8.67 5.24
CA ALA A 152 13.23 8.81 3.82
C ALA A 152 12.02 9.42 3.09
N ARG A 153 10.79 9.07 3.50
CA ARG A 153 9.56 9.64 2.94
C ARG A 153 9.36 11.11 3.33
N HIS A 154 9.69 11.49 4.56
CA HIS A 154 9.63 12.88 5.02
C HIS A 154 10.81 13.72 4.49
N GLY A 155 11.87 13.07 3.99
CA GLY A 155 13.06 13.74 3.47
C GLY A 155 13.97 14.32 4.57
N HIS A 156 13.68 14.01 5.83
CA HIS A 156 14.46 14.45 6.97
C HIS A 156 14.43 13.43 8.11
N PHE A 157 15.45 13.50 8.95
CA PHE A 157 15.51 12.79 10.21
C PHE A 157 14.67 13.51 11.29
N PRO A 158 14.17 12.78 12.29
CA PRO A 158 13.55 13.40 13.45
C PRO A 158 14.60 14.21 14.22
N GLY A 159 14.15 15.27 14.89
CA GLY A 159 15.00 16.11 15.73
C GLY A 159 14.19 16.74 16.85
N VAL A 160 14.86 17.19 17.90
CA VAL A 160 14.21 17.90 19.01
C VAL A 160 14.84 19.27 19.18
N VAL A 161 14.01 20.29 19.32
CA VAL A 161 14.40 21.66 19.63
C VAL A 161 13.74 22.06 20.96
N LEU A 162 14.55 22.40 21.97
CA LEU A 162 14.04 22.90 23.25
C LEU A 162 13.92 24.42 23.24
N LEU A 163 12.72 24.90 23.54
CA LEU A 163 12.28 26.30 23.58
C LEU A 163 11.53 26.58 24.89
N GLU A 164 12.18 26.34 26.03
CA GLU A 164 11.55 26.46 27.35
C GLU A 164 10.90 27.84 27.55
N GLY A 165 9.61 27.84 27.90
CA GLY A 165 8.83 29.06 28.16
C GLY A 165 8.58 29.98 26.96
N ARG A 166 8.86 29.54 25.72
CA ARG A 166 8.72 30.36 24.49
C ARG A 166 7.66 29.81 23.52
N ALA A 167 6.44 29.63 23.99
CA ALA A 167 5.32 29.06 23.20
C ALA A 167 5.07 29.81 21.88
N LEU A 168 5.02 31.15 21.90
CA LEU A 168 4.81 31.96 20.68
C LEU A 168 5.95 31.82 19.66
N LEU A 169 7.18 31.60 20.12
CA LEU A 169 8.31 31.37 19.23
C LEU A 169 8.26 29.96 18.63
N ALA A 170 7.82 28.97 19.42
CA ALA A 170 7.61 27.61 18.93
C ALA A 170 6.52 27.56 17.84
N GLU A 171 5.40 28.25 18.01
CA GLU A 171 4.35 28.35 16.98
C GLU A 171 4.89 28.94 15.67
N ARG A 172 5.70 30.01 15.77
CA ARG A 172 6.31 30.66 14.61
C ARG A 172 7.35 29.77 13.95
N LEU A 173 8.14 29.04 14.73
CA LEU A 173 9.14 28.09 14.23
C LEU A 173 8.48 26.86 13.60
N GLU A 174 7.35 26.38 14.13
CA GLU A 174 6.57 25.29 13.52
C GLU A 174 6.12 25.70 12.12
N ARG A 175 5.49 26.88 12.00
CA ARG A 175 5.10 27.42 10.70
C ARG A 175 6.29 27.57 9.75
N PHE A 176 7.41 28.09 10.26
CA PHE A 176 8.63 28.28 9.46
C PHE A 176 9.22 26.95 8.94
N LEU A 177 9.28 25.92 9.79
CA LEU A 177 9.74 24.58 9.40
C LEU A 177 8.78 23.93 8.40
N PHE A 178 7.48 24.10 8.60
CA PHE A 178 6.45 23.65 7.68
C PHE A 178 6.59 24.28 6.29
N ASP A 179 6.82 25.59 6.22
CA ASP A 179 7.02 26.31 4.95
C ASP A 179 8.31 25.88 4.23
N LEU A 180 9.30 25.37 4.96
CA LEU A 180 10.53 24.79 4.43
C LEU A 180 10.40 23.32 4.00
N GLY A 181 9.23 22.71 4.21
CA GLY A 181 8.92 21.33 3.84
C GLY A 181 9.30 20.29 4.90
N PHE A 182 9.53 20.70 6.15
CA PHE A 182 9.74 19.78 7.26
C PHE A 182 8.42 19.51 8.01
N GLU A 183 8.23 18.28 8.46
CA GLU A 183 7.18 17.95 9.42
C GLU A 183 7.65 18.29 10.84
N ALA A 184 7.02 19.31 11.42
CA ALA A 184 7.29 19.78 12.78
C ALA A 184 6.01 19.71 13.63
N LEU A 185 6.18 19.44 14.92
CA LEU A 185 5.11 19.39 15.91
C LEU A 185 5.53 20.11 17.18
N GLN A 186 4.75 21.10 17.60
CA GLN A 186 4.92 21.71 18.91
C GLN A 186 4.36 20.80 20.03
N LEU A 187 5.19 20.52 21.03
CA LEU A 187 4.78 19.92 22.29
C LEU A 187 4.80 21.00 23.38
N SER A 188 3.63 21.24 23.98
CA SER A 188 3.47 22.14 25.12
C SER A 188 3.10 21.31 26.36
N HIS A 189 3.73 21.58 27.50
CA HIS A 189 3.62 20.79 28.73
C HIS A 189 2.26 20.90 29.44
N ALA A 190 1.24 21.54 28.84
CA ALA A 190 -0.09 21.60 29.45
C ALA A 190 -0.73 20.20 29.64
N GLU A 191 -0.26 19.14 28.96
CA GLU A 191 -0.93 17.83 28.95
C GLU A 191 -0.03 16.59 29.26
N LEU A 192 1.29 16.74 29.46
CA LEU A 192 2.21 15.57 29.54
C LEU A 192 3.10 15.59 30.79
N LEU A 193 2.73 14.83 31.82
CA LEU A 193 3.52 14.62 33.03
C LEU A 193 4.40 13.36 32.93
N GLY A 194 5.67 13.47 33.33
CA GLY A 194 6.56 12.33 33.61
C GLY A 194 6.80 11.38 32.42
N ASP A 195 6.60 10.09 32.64
CA ASP A 195 6.85 9.00 31.67
C ASP A 195 6.11 9.19 30.33
N ALA A 196 5.00 9.93 30.33
CA ALA A 196 4.24 10.23 29.12
C ALA A 196 5.03 11.09 28.12
N LEU A 197 5.96 11.92 28.59
CA LEU A 197 6.85 12.69 27.71
C LEU A 197 7.75 11.75 26.92
N PHE A 198 8.37 10.77 27.57
CA PHE A 198 9.28 9.82 26.92
C PHE A 198 8.57 8.95 25.89
N GLU A 199 7.39 8.42 26.22
CA GLU A 199 6.62 7.63 25.25
C GLU A 199 6.16 8.48 24.06
N THR A 200 5.74 9.72 24.30
CA THR A 200 5.40 10.67 23.21
C THR A 200 6.61 10.94 22.33
N VAL A 201 7.76 11.22 22.94
CA VAL A 201 9.02 11.51 22.24
C VAL A 201 9.46 10.30 21.39
N ARG A 202 9.30 9.07 21.87
CA ARG A 202 9.57 7.83 21.10
C ARG A 202 8.60 7.65 19.94
N VAL A 203 7.31 7.89 20.13
CA VAL A 203 6.30 7.81 19.06
C VAL A 203 6.61 8.84 17.97
N VAL A 204 6.92 10.07 18.37
CA VAL A 204 7.22 11.16 17.43
C VAL A 204 8.53 10.91 16.68
N ARG A 205 9.56 10.37 17.36
CA ARG A 205 10.78 9.87 16.71
C ARG A 205 10.43 8.84 15.65
N CYS A 206 9.68 7.79 15.99
CA CYS A 206 9.30 6.73 15.04
C CYS A 206 8.48 7.24 13.85
N ALA A 207 7.78 8.36 14.02
CA ALA A 207 7.05 9.05 12.96
C ALA A 207 7.95 9.92 12.06
N GLY A 208 9.17 10.27 12.51
CA GLY A 208 10.11 11.09 11.72
C GLY A 208 9.90 12.60 11.87
N ILE A 209 9.11 13.03 12.84
CA ILE A 209 8.70 14.42 13.01
C ILE A 209 9.73 15.19 13.86
N ILE A 210 9.92 16.47 13.56
CA ILE A 210 10.73 17.40 14.35
C ILE A 210 9.88 17.94 15.51
N VAL A 211 10.33 17.73 16.76
CA VAL A 211 9.65 18.21 17.96
C VAL A 211 10.15 19.60 18.35
N LEU A 212 9.22 20.52 18.55
CA LEU A 212 9.47 21.81 19.20
C LEU A 212 8.90 21.76 20.62
N TYR A 213 9.74 21.56 21.63
CA TYR A 213 9.29 21.51 23.01
C TYR A 213 9.27 22.92 23.60
N SER A 214 8.09 23.37 24.05
CA SER A 214 7.89 24.74 24.56
C SER A 214 7.44 24.81 26.04
N GLY A 215 7.63 23.70 26.76
CA GLY A 215 7.18 23.53 28.14
C GLY A 215 8.11 24.10 29.22
N ASP A 216 7.89 23.63 30.45
CA ASP A 216 8.72 23.94 31.62
C ASP A 216 10.12 23.35 31.50
N THR A 217 11.06 23.91 32.26
CA THR A 217 12.46 23.50 32.27
C THR A 217 12.62 22.02 32.57
N LEU A 218 13.27 21.31 31.65
CA LEU A 218 13.52 19.89 31.79
C LEU A 218 14.76 19.65 32.65
N ALA A 219 14.74 18.59 33.46
CA ALA A 219 15.93 18.16 34.19
C ALA A 219 17.04 17.74 33.20
N GLU A 220 18.30 18.02 33.54
CA GLU A 220 19.46 17.68 32.70
C GLU A 220 19.54 16.19 32.34
N GLU A 221 19.11 15.31 33.25
CA GLU A 221 19.01 13.87 33.00
C GLU A 221 18.01 13.53 31.89
N THR A 222 16.85 14.20 31.87
CA THR A 222 15.83 14.05 30.82
C THR A 222 16.33 14.58 29.48
N LYS A 223 17.01 15.73 29.47
CA LYS A 223 17.63 16.28 28.25
C LYS A 223 18.63 15.31 27.64
N HIS A 224 19.47 14.69 28.48
CA HIS A 224 20.46 13.72 28.03
C HIS A 224 19.83 12.47 27.42
N GLN A 225 18.77 11.93 28.03
CA GLN A 225 18.05 10.77 27.50
C GLN A 225 17.36 11.08 26.16
N ILE A 226 16.73 12.25 26.02
CA ILE A 226 16.13 12.68 24.75
C ILE A 226 17.19 12.86 23.67
N ALA A 227 18.35 13.43 24.01
CA ALA A 227 19.46 13.57 23.05
C ALA A 227 19.96 12.21 22.54
N LEU A 228 20.10 11.22 23.42
CA LEU A 228 20.48 9.85 23.05
C LEU A 228 19.44 9.18 22.15
N GLU A 229 18.14 9.37 22.44
CA GLU A 229 17.05 8.78 21.68
C GLU A 229 16.98 9.31 20.23
N PHE A 230 17.43 10.54 19.99
CA PHE A 230 17.45 11.18 18.67
C PHE A 230 18.81 11.09 17.96
N ASP A 231 19.72 10.21 18.38
CA ASP A 231 21.07 10.09 17.83
C ASP A 231 21.86 11.41 17.87
N ASN A 232 21.76 12.15 19.00
CA ASN A 232 22.32 13.49 19.21
C ASN A 232 21.76 14.60 18.29
N ARG A 233 20.63 14.37 17.62
CA ARG A 233 19.89 15.41 16.88
C ARG A 233 19.00 16.22 17.82
N PHE A 234 19.65 16.94 18.71
CA PHE A 234 19.03 17.69 19.78
C PHE A 234 19.63 19.10 19.83
N LEU A 235 18.77 20.12 19.79
CA LEU A 235 19.17 21.52 19.87
C LEU A 235 18.56 22.15 21.12
N ASP A 236 19.42 22.50 22.09
CA ASP A 236 19.02 23.26 23.27
C ASP A 236 19.30 24.76 23.07
N ILE A 237 18.24 25.55 22.90
CA ILE A 237 18.33 27.02 22.76
C ILE A 237 18.35 27.71 24.13
N THR A 238 18.11 26.97 25.22
CA THR A 238 18.04 27.50 26.59
C THR A 238 19.41 27.57 27.26
N GLY A 239 20.37 26.75 26.85
CA GLY A 239 21.74 26.76 27.39
C GLY A 239 22.66 27.83 26.81
N ALA A 240 22.24 28.54 25.74
CA ALA A 240 23.09 29.48 25.02
C ALA A 240 22.77 30.94 25.38
N PRO A 241 23.57 31.61 26.23
CA PRO A 241 23.26 32.95 26.74
C PRO A 241 23.12 34.04 25.66
N GLU A 242 23.76 33.86 24.50
CA GLU A 242 23.72 34.81 23.37
C GLU A 242 22.44 34.73 22.53
N LEU A 243 21.71 33.61 22.60
CA LEU A 243 20.47 33.33 21.86
C LEU A 243 19.21 33.75 22.64
N HIS A 244 19.36 34.15 23.90
CA HIS A 244 18.22 34.51 24.73
C HIS A 244 17.51 35.81 24.31
N LEU A 245 18.17 36.69 23.55
CA LEU A 245 17.67 38.07 23.33
C LEU A 245 17.30 38.39 21.87
N ASP A 246 17.63 37.53 20.91
CA ASP A 246 17.52 37.84 19.49
C ASP A 246 16.81 36.72 18.72
N GLU A 247 15.51 36.92 18.42
CA GLU A 247 14.67 35.96 17.72
C GLU A 247 15.22 35.60 16.33
N GLU A 248 15.86 36.56 15.65
CA GLU A 248 16.38 36.37 14.29
C GLU A 248 17.56 35.37 14.29
N LYS A 249 18.42 35.45 15.32
CA LYS A 249 19.48 34.47 15.52
C LYS A 249 18.94 33.09 15.85
N VAL A 250 17.87 33.01 16.65
CA VAL A 250 17.24 31.72 16.99
C VAL A 250 16.70 31.04 15.73
N VAL A 251 15.98 31.77 14.87
CA VAL A 251 15.49 31.24 13.59
C VAL A 251 16.66 30.77 12.72
N GLY A 252 17.77 31.51 12.67
CA GLY A 252 18.97 31.11 11.93
C GLY A 252 19.59 29.80 12.41
N HIS A 253 19.66 29.58 13.73
CA HIS A 253 20.19 28.33 14.32
C HIS A 253 19.24 27.15 14.09
N VAL A 254 17.93 27.36 14.24
CA VAL A 254 16.92 26.32 13.94
C VAL A 254 16.94 25.97 12.45
N HIS A 255 17.12 26.95 11.57
CA HIS A 255 17.28 26.70 10.14
C HIS A 255 18.52 25.86 9.83
N ALA A 256 19.69 26.21 10.39
CA ALA A 256 20.92 25.43 10.20
C ALA A 256 20.78 23.99 10.72
N PHE A 257 20.14 23.83 11.90
CA PHE A 257 19.82 22.53 12.46
C PHE A 257 18.87 21.73 11.57
N ALA A 258 17.77 22.32 11.10
CA ALA A 258 16.83 21.66 10.20
C ALA A 258 17.50 21.21 8.89
N GLN A 259 18.37 22.03 8.30
CA GLN A 259 19.13 21.63 7.12
C GLN A 259 20.07 20.45 7.40
N SER A 260 20.65 20.35 8.59
CA SER A 260 21.46 19.19 9.00
C SER A 260 20.64 17.89 9.14
N LEU A 261 19.33 18.01 9.34
CA LEU A 261 18.42 16.87 9.44
C LEU A 261 17.97 16.37 8.07
N LYS A 262 18.23 17.10 6.97
CA LYS A 262 17.84 16.64 5.64
C LYS A 262 18.55 15.34 5.29
N PHE A 263 17.79 14.43 4.71
CA PHE A 263 18.32 13.21 4.15
C PHE A 263 19.16 13.59 2.92
N VAL A 264 20.49 13.57 3.05
CA VAL A 264 21.37 13.79 1.90
C VAL A 264 21.30 12.53 1.04
N ASP A 265 20.64 12.65 -0.11
CA ASP A 265 20.57 11.61 -1.12
C ASP A 265 21.99 11.42 -1.71
N GLU A 266 22.79 10.54 -1.12
CA GLU A 266 23.98 10.05 -1.84
C GLU A 266 23.47 9.29 -3.06
N PRO A 267 23.85 9.70 -4.29
CA PRO A 267 23.32 9.07 -5.48
C PRO A 267 23.71 7.60 -5.48
N ARG A 268 22.71 6.71 -5.39
CA ARG A 268 22.87 5.27 -5.65
C ARG A 268 23.57 5.13 -6.99
N LYS A 269 24.85 4.75 -6.97
CA LYS A 269 25.58 4.30 -8.16
C LYS A 269 24.80 3.13 -8.75
N ILE A 270 24.21 3.38 -9.93
CA ILE A 270 23.65 2.38 -10.84
C ILE A 270 24.80 1.55 -11.42
#